data_AF-A0A5C7PVU6-F1
#
_entry.id   AF-A0A5C7PVU6-F1
#
_cell.length_a   1.000
_cell.length_b   1.000
_cell.length_c   1.000
_cell.angle_alpha   90.00
_cell.angle_beta   90.00
_cell.angle_gamma   90.00
#
_symmetry.space_group_name_H-M   'P 1'
#
loop_
_entity.id
_entity.type
_entity.pdbx_description
1 polymer ?
#
loop_
_entity_poly.entity_id
_entity_poly.type
_entity_poly.pdbx_seq_one_letter_code
_entity_poly.pdbx_strand_id
1 'polypeptide(L)'
;MAELLTYILPAPVMLLATNRRSTGVGVRPREDRIEITSDFTPSAALMIATATLIVGIVREVMTWPSYGLDELARRGIPVISGFQPMPHTSRKGWLARFDCYPKNPFACDIDSEPWNTERHGQRSLRAIAGQTVRHFWRSIGRMADPYTFRLIGSVVRGGSPSLLDLEDRPPEYEHVGRLCAWDGLFPPAQLGRSRYERVVIRAVSGQPLRMDGRTLRPVGMSGWSAIVFQRDDASREVIAIDDLIERLEDWERA
;
A
#
# COMPACT_ATOMS: atom_id res chain seq x y z
N MET A 1 -19.60 8.79 -7.37
CA MET A 1 -18.35 8.02 -7.40
C MET A 1 -17.62 8.01 -6.05
N ALA A 2 -17.11 9.13 -5.53
CA ALA A 2 -16.34 9.12 -4.27
C ALA A 2 -17.12 8.57 -3.05
N GLU A 3 -18.41 8.87 -2.96
CA GLU A 3 -19.36 8.30 -1.99
C GLU A 3 -19.42 6.76 -2.09
N LEU A 4 -19.78 6.23 -3.26
CA LEU A 4 -19.78 4.80 -3.58
C LEU A 4 -18.44 4.11 -3.25
N LEU A 5 -17.31 4.74 -3.58
CA LEU A 5 -15.99 4.24 -3.23
C LEU A 5 -15.74 4.20 -1.71
N THR A 6 -16.43 5.03 -0.93
CA THR A 6 -16.40 5.00 0.55
C THR A 6 -17.22 3.84 1.13
N TYR A 7 -18.10 3.21 0.35
CA TYR A 7 -18.73 1.92 0.71
C TYR A 7 -17.88 0.71 0.29
N ILE A 8 -17.03 0.85 -0.73
CA ILE A 8 -16.23 -0.26 -1.30
C ILE A 8 -14.85 -0.36 -0.65
N LEU A 9 -14.13 0.75 -0.53
CA LEU A 9 -12.70 0.76 -0.17
C LEU A 9 -12.38 0.49 1.31
N PRO A 10 -13.16 0.91 2.33
CA PRO A 10 -12.68 0.88 3.71
C PRO A 10 -12.28 -0.51 4.21
N ALA A 11 -13.13 -1.54 4.09
CA ALA A 11 -12.80 -2.87 4.62
C ALA A 11 -11.49 -3.48 4.05
N PRO A 12 -11.23 -3.49 2.72
CA PRO A 12 -9.96 -3.99 2.20
C PRO A 12 -8.76 -3.04 2.42
N VAL A 13 -8.97 -1.71 2.46
CA VAL A 13 -7.91 -0.76 2.84
C VAL A 13 -7.54 -0.93 4.32
N MET A 14 -8.52 -1.18 5.20
CA MET A 14 -8.30 -1.42 6.63
C MET A 14 -7.29 -2.56 6.85
N LEU A 15 -7.48 -3.70 6.18
CA LEU A 15 -6.58 -4.85 6.31
C LEU A 15 -5.13 -4.59 5.88
N LEU A 16 -4.91 -3.79 4.83
CA LEU A 16 -3.58 -3.58 4.23
C LEU A 16 -2.87 -2.32 4.73
N ALA A 17 -3.61 -1.32 5.19
CA ALA A 17 -3.09 0.04 5.39
C ALA A 17 -3.21 0.57 6.82
N THR A 18 -4.11 0.00 7.64
CA THR A 18 -4.49 0.58 8.94
C THR A 18 -4.05 -0.30 10.10
N ASN A 19 -4.08 0.28 11.30
CA ASN A 19 -3.64 -0.33 12.55
C ASN A 19 -4.64 0.00 13.67
N ARG A 20 -4.42 -0.54 14.87
CA ARG A 20 -5.30 -0.38 16.05
C ARG A 20 -5.62 1.06 16.45
N ARG A 21 -4.75 2.03 16.11
CA ARG A 21 -4.93 3.46 16.41
C ARG A 21 -5.38 4.29 15.20
N SER A 22 -5.63 3.68 14.04
CA SER A 22 -6.16 4.38 12.87
C SER A 22 -7.57 4.91 13.13
N THR A 23 -7.91 6.04 12.49
CA THR A 23 -9.14 6.79 12.76
C THR A 23 -10.22 6.60 11.70
N GLY A 24 -9.83 6.31 10.45
CA GLY A 24 -10.76 6.12 9.34
C GLY A 24 -10.09 5.89 7.99
N VAL A 25 -10.92 5.64 6.97
CA VAL A 25 -10.52 5.67 5.55
C VAL A 25 -11.30 6.77 4.84
N GLY A 26 -10.60 7.76 4.32
CA GLY A 26 -11.18 8.90 3.60
C GLY A 26 -11.07 8.75 2.08
N VAL A 27 -12.10 9.15 1.35
CA VAL A 27 -12.12 9.21 -0.13
C VAL A 27 -12.56 10.62 -0.55
N ARG A 28 -11.68 11.36 -1.25
CA ARG A 28 -11.93 12.75 -1.61
C ARG A 28 -11.80 12.96 -3.13
N PRO A 29 -12.84 13.46 -3.82
CA PRO A 29 -12.69 13.90 -5.20
C PRO A 29 -11.81 15.15 -5.28
N ARG A 30 -11.11 15.27 -6.40
CA ARG A 30 -10.45 16.49 -6.90
C ARG A 30 -10.90 16.70 -8.34
N GLU A 31 -10.37 17.73 -8.97
CA GLU A 31 -10.65 18.07 -10.36
C GLU A 31 -10.08 17.03 -11.34
N ASP A 32 -8.90 16.49 -11.02
CA ASP A 32 -8.06 15.60 -11.83
C ASP A 32 -7.98 14.16 -11.30
N ARG A 33 -8.30 13.92 -10.02
CA ARG A 33 -7.98 12.67 -9.31
C ARG A 33 -8.95 12.33 -8.18
N ILE A 34 -8.76 11.15 -7.59
CA ILE A 34 -9.37 10.77 -6.30
C ILE A 34 -8.24 10.57 -5.29
N GLU A 35 -8.29 11.27 -4.16
CA GLU A 35 -7.40 11.06 -3.02
C GLU A 35 -8.02 10.03 -2.06
N ILE A 36 -7.33 8.92 -1.82
CA ILE A 36 -7.67 7.97 -0.77
C ILE A 36 -6.65 8.17 0.36
N THR A 37 -7.10 8.29 1.61
CA THR A 37 -6.21 8.51 2.76
C THR A 37 -6.58 7.65 3.96
N SER A 38 -5.58 7.04 4.57
CA SER A 38 -5.65 6.28 5.82
C SER A 38 -4.38 6.53 6.64
N ASP A 39 -4.44 6.26 7.95
CA ASP A 39 -3.30 6.41 8.86
C ASP A 39 -2.29 5.26 8.65
N PHE A 40 -1.38 5.46 7.67
CA PHE A 40 -0.58 4.39 7.05
C PHE A 40 0.68 3.99 7.85
N THR A 41 1.09 2.72 7.73
CA THR A 41 2.24 2.13 8.45
C THR A 41 3.46 1.92 7.52
N PRO A 42 4.71 2.18 7.95
CA PRO A 42 5.89 2.28 7.05
C PRO A 42 6.45 0.97 6.47
N SER A 43 5.61 0.08 5.94
CA SER A 43 6.02 -1.07 5.11
C SER A 43 5.81 -0.77 3.64
N ALA A 44 6.90 -0.74 2.85
CA ALA A 44 6.85 -0.49 1.41
C ALA A 44 6.02 -1.56 0.65
N ALA A 45 6.12 -2.83 1.06
CA ALA A 45 5.32 -3.91 0.47
C ALA A 45 3.81 -3.70 0.68
N LEU A 46 3.39 -3.27 1.88
CA LEU A 46 1.99 -2.93 2.14
C LEU A 46 1.55 -1.65 1.44
N MET A 47 2.43 -0.64 1.28
CA MET A 47 2.14 0.57 0.48
C MET A 47 1.82 0.21 -0.96
N ILE A 48 2.68 -0.59 -1.60
CA ILE A 48 2.50 -1.06 -2.98
C ILE A 48 1.24 -1.92 -3.09
N ALA A 49 1.01 -2.86 -2.18
CA ALA A 49 -0.20 -3.69 -2.14
C ALA A 49 -1.49 -2.86 -1.99
N THR A 50 -1.51 -1.87 -1.10
CA THR A 50 -2.67 -1.00 -0.90
C THR A 50 -2.91 -0.12 -2.12
N ALA A 51 -1.88 0.52 -2.67
CA ALA A 51 -1.99 1.38 -3.84
C ALA A 51 -2.50 0.59 -5.06
N THR A 52 -1.94 -0.59 -5.31
CA THR A 52 -2.37 -1.50 -6.38
C THR A 52 -3.80 -1.98 -6.20
N LEU A 53 -4.21 -2.31 -4.97
CA LEU A 53 -5.60 -2.67 -4.66
C LEU A 53 -6.55 -1.49 -4.90
N ILE A 54 -6.23 -0.29 -4.41
CA ILE A 54 -7.04 0.93 -4.60
C ILE A 54 -7.19 1.23 -6.10
N VAL A 55 -6.10 1.24 -6.87
CA VAL A 55 -6.14 1.54 -8.31
C VAL A 55 -6.91 0.46 -9.08
N GLY A 56 -6.75 -0.82 -8.73
CA GLY A 56 -7.52 -1.92 -9.32
C GLY A 56 -9.03 -1.82 -9.05
N ILE A 57 -9.43 -1.44 -7.83
CA ILE A 57 -10.83 -1.21 -7.49
C ILE A 57 -11.36 0.04 -8.20
N VAL A 58 -10.67 1.18 -8.09
CA VAL A 58 -11.12 2.47 -8.66
C VAL A 58 -11.25 2.39 -10.18
N ARG A 59 -10.29 1.79 -10.90
CA ARG A 59 -10.37 1.65 -12.36
C ARG A 59 -11.49 0.73 -12.83
N GLU A 60 -11.87 -0.27 -12.05
CA GLU A 60 -13.05 -1.10 -12.36
C GLU A 60 -14.34 -0.36 -12.03
N VAL A 61 -14.43 0.35 -10.90
CA VAL A 61 -15.60 1.20 -10.58
C VAL A 61 -15.84 2.27 -11.64
N MET A 62 -14.77 2.85 -12.23
CA MET A 62 -14.87 3.80 -13.35
C MET A 62 -15.45 3.20 -14.65
N THR A 63 -15.64 1.89 -14.77
CA THR A 63 -16.35 1.25 -15.91
C THR A 63 -17.81 0.93 -15.61
N TRP A 64 -18.30 1.20 -14.39
CA TRP A 64 -19.68 0.89 -14.01
C TRP A 64 -20.67 1.84 -14.69
N PRO A 65 -21.88 1.37 -15.07
CA PRO A 65 -22.86 2.16 -15.80
C PRO A 65 -23.50 3.27 -14.96
N SER A 66 -23.26 3.26 -13.64
CA SER A 66 -23.71 4.27 -12.69
C SER A 66 -22.75 4.32 -11.51
N TYR A 67 -22.79 5.42 -10.76
CA TYR A 67 -22.08 5.58 -9.49
C TYR A 67 -23.02 5.70 -8.27
N GLY A 68 -24.29 5.33 -8.44
CA GLY A 68 -25.27 5.25 -7.34
C GLY A 68 -25.07 4.00 -6.48
N LEU A 69 -25.53 4.05 -5.22
CA LEU A 69 -25.31 3.00 -4.23
C LEU A 69 -26.00 1.66 -4.58
N ASP A 70 -27.04 1.67 -5.43
CA ASP A 70 -27.68 0.46 -5.96
C ASP A 70 -26.68 -0.52 -6.61
N GLU A 71 -25.59 -0.02 -7.20
CA GLU A 71 -24.57 -0.87 -7.82
C GLU A 71 -23.93 -1.84 -6.79
N LEU A 72 -23.85 -1.46 -5.50
CA LEU A 72 -23.38 -2.34 -4.43
C LEU A 72 -24.26 -3.60 -4.34
N ALA A 73 -25.58 -3.39 -4.33
CA ALA A 73 -26.58 -4.46 -4.28
C ALA A 73 -26.59 -5.29 -5.57
N ARG A 74 -26.55 -4.65 -6.75
CA ARG A 74 -26.50 -5.33 -8.06
C ARG A 74 -25.27 -6.22 -8.23
N ARG A 75 -24.16 -5.89 -7.54
CA ARG A 75 -22.85 -6.53 -7.69
C ARG A 75 -22.46 -7.47 -6.53
N GLY A 76 -23.30 -7.56 -5.50
CA GLY A 76 -23.03 -8.36 -4.31
C GLY A 76 -21.83 -7.85 -3.49
N ILE A 77 -21.62 -6.52 -3.47
CA ILE A 77 -20.62 -5.90 -2.60
C ILE A 77 -21.17 -5.89 -1.17
N PRO A 78 -20.46 -6.43 -0.17
CA PRO A 78 -20.93 -6.48 1.21
C PRO A 78 -20.87 -5.09 1.86
N VAL A 79 -22.03 -4.59 2.29
CA VAL A 79 -22.17 -3.38 3.11
C VAL A 79 -22.49 -3.78 4.54
N ILE A 80 -21.82 -3.17 5.51
CA ILE A 80 -22.09 -3.35 6.95
C ILE A 80 -23.40 -2.64 7.29
N SER A 81 -24.34 -3.36 7.91
CA SER A 81 -25.63 -2.81 8.31
C SER A 81 -25.45 -1.67 9.32
N GLY A 82 -25.98 -0.49 9.03
CA GLY A 82 -25.80 0.70 9.85
C GLY A 82 -24.49 1.46 9.61
N PHE A 83 -23.69 1.11 8.60
CA PHE A 83 -22.58 1.94 8.17
C PHE A 83 -23.07 3.21 7.46
N GLN A 84 -22.69 4.37 7.99
CA GLN A 84 -23.05 5.69 7.46
C GLN A 84 -21.80 6.58 7.34
N PRO A 85 -21.13 6.63 6.17
CA PRO A 85 -19.95 7.47 5.98
C PRO A 85 -20.31 8.96 6.04
N MET A 86 -19.50 9.74 6.74
CA MET A 86 -19.77 11.17 6.95
C MET A 86 -19.16 12.06 5.85
N PRO A 87 -19.82 13.16 5.45
CA PRO A 87 -19.18 14.21 4.66
C PRO A 87 -17.98 14.81 5.39
N HIS A 88 -16.85 14.92 4.69
CA HIS A 88 -15.61 15.41 5.28
C HIS A 88 -15.62 16.94 5.39
N THR A 89 -16.08 17.43 6.56
CA THR A 89 -16.28 18.82 6.98
C THR A 89 -15.41 19.89 6.29
N SER A 90 -14.09 19.69 6.23
CA SER A 90 -13.13 20.69 5.71
C SER A 90 -12.48 20.38 4.35
N ARG A 91 -12.71 19.21 3.72
CA ARG A 91 -11.87 18.75 2.57
C ARG A 91 -12.60 18.27 1.32
N LYS A 92 -13.91 18.55 1.19
CA LYS A 92 -14.79 18.17 0.06
C LYS A 92 -14.62 16.70 -0.33
N GLY A 93 -15.26 15.80 0.40
CA GLY A 93 -15.19 14.35 0.19
C GLY A 93 -15.94 13.59 1.27
N TRP A 94 -15.66 12.30 1.41
CA TRP A 94 -16.31 11.39 2.35
C TRP A 94 -15.29 10.72 3.26
N LEU A 95 -15.73 10.31 4.45
CA LEU A 95 -14.90 9.68 5.46
C LEU A 95 -15.64 8.52 6.13
N ALA A 96 -15.05 7.33 6.05
CA ALA A 96 -15.41 6.18 6.86
C ALA A 96 -14.60 6.22 8.18
N ARG A 97 -15.02 7.06 9.12
CA ARG A 97 -14.42 7.17 10.47
C ARG A 97 -14.91 6.02 11.36
N PHE A 98 -14.21 5.70 12.44
CA PHE A 98 -14.58 4.60 13.34
C PHE A 98 -16.02 4.66 13.92
N ASP A 99 -16.62 5.85 14.02
CA ASP A 99 -17.99 6.09 14.50
C ASP A 99 -19.05 6.06 13.39
N CYS A 100 -18.64 5.98 12.12
CA CYS A 100 -19.53 5.70 11.00
C CYS A 100 -20.07 4.26 11.02
N TYR A 101 -19.63 3.44 11.97
CA TYR A 101 -19.91 2.01 12.09
C TYR A 101 -20.59 1.68 13.44
N PRO A 102 -21.39 0.60 13.54
CA PRO A 102 -22.02 0.18 14.80
C PRO A 102 -21.06 -0.20 15.93
N LYS A 103 -19.79 -0.48 15.60
CA LYS A 103 -18.66 -0.83 16.48
C LYS A 103 -17.40 -0.22 15.86
N ASN A 104 -16.31 -0.03 16.62
CA ASN A 104 -15.05 0.47 16.06
C ASN A 104 -14.32 -0.65 15.26
N PRO A 105 -14.16 -0.53 13.92
CA PRO A 105 -13.55 -1.56 13.08
C PRO A 105 -12.03 -1.69 13.26
N PHE A 106 -11.37 -0.74 13.92
CA PHE A 106 -9.93 -0.82 14.24
C PHE A 106 -9.67 -1.56 15.55
N ALA A 107 -10.68 -1.68 16.43
CA ALA A 107 -10.57 -2.27 17.77
C ALA A 107 -11.16 -3.69 17.90
N CYS A 108 -11.78 -4.24 16.85
CA CYS A 108 -12.34 -5.59 16.86
C CYS A 108 -11.31 -6.67 16.48
N ASP A 109 -11.56 -7.92 16.85
CA ASP A 109 -10.96 -9.06 16.13
C ASP A 109 -11.50 -9.06 14.68
N ILE A 110 -10.61 -9.03 13.70
CA ILE A 110 -11.00 -8.89 12.29
C ILE A 110 -11.44 -10.21 11.64
N ASP A 111 -11.19 -11.36 12.28
CA ASP A 111 -11.59 -12.69 11.83
C ASP A 111 -12.77 -13.29 12.61
N SER A 112 -12.95 -12.95 13.90
CA SER A 112 -14.04 -13.51 14.73
C SER A 112 -15.23 -12.57 14.99
N GLU A 113 -15.05 -11.24 15.01
CA GLU A 113 -16.13 -10.30 15.36
C GLU A 113 -17.27 -10.32 14.32
N PRO A 114 -18.52 -10.64 14.71
CA PRO A 114 -19.64 -10.73 13.77
C PRO A 114 -20.23 -9.35 13.43
N TRP A 115 -20.00 -8.92 12.19
CA TRP A 115 -20.66 -7.77 11.58
C TRP A 115 -21.90 -8.22 10.82
N ASN A 116 -23.06 -7.65 11.17
CA ASN A 116 -24.25 -7.76 10.34
C ASN A 116 -24.00 -7.04 9.01
N THR A 117 -24.31 -7.70 7.88
CA THR A 117 -24.29 -7.09 6.55
C THR A 117 -25.69 -7.05 5.96
N GLU A 118 -25.97 -6.08 5.08
CA GLU A 118 -27.31 -5.87 4.52
C GLU A 118 -27.87 -7.10 3.78
N ARG A 119 -26.99 -7.91 3.18
CA ARG A 119 -27.36 -8.95 2.20
C ARG A 119 -26.60 -10.28 2.31
N HIS A 120 -25.61 -10.40 3.20
CA HIS A 120 -24.72 -11.58 3.27
C HIS A 120 -24.67 -12.24 4.65
N GLY A 121 -25.58 -11.87 5.55
CA GLY A 121 -25.65 -12.36 6.93
C GLY A 121 -24.57 -11.76 7.83
N GLN A 122 -24.17 -12.50 8.86
CA GLN A 122 -23.04 -12.14 9.71
C GLN A 122 -21.72 -12.56 9.04
N ARG A 123 -20.72 -11.66 9.10
CA ARG A 123 -19.39 -11.82 8.51
C ARG A 123 -18.34 -11.15 9.41
N SER A 124 -17.13 -11.67 9.43
CA SER A 124 -15.99 -10.95 10.00
C SER A 124 -15.50 -9.84 9.08
N LEU A 125 -14.72 -8.88 9.59
CA LEU A 125 -14.19 -7.79 8.78
C LEU A 125 -13.30 -8.31 7.64
N ARG A 126 -12.50 -9.35 7.89
CA ARG A 126 -11.69 -10.03 6.86
C ARG A 126 -12.57 -10.73 5.82
N ALA A 127 -13.67 -11.35 6.23
CA ALA A 127 -14.61 -11.98 5.28
C ALA A 127 -15.32 -10.95 4.38
N ILE A 128 -15.67 -9.78 4.92
CA ILE A 128 -16.24 -8.64 4.15
C ILE A 128 -15.23 -8.13 3.13
N ALA A 129 -14.01 -7.80 3.59
CA ALA A 129 -12.93 -7.38 2.71
C ALA A 129 -12.61 -8.44 1.63
N GLY A 130 -12.61 -9.72 2.00
CA GLY A 130 -12.35 -10.84 1.08
C GLY A 130 -13.43 -11.08 0.03
N GLN A 131 -14.70 -10.79 0.33
CA GLN A 131 -15.76 -10.80 -0.68
C GLN A 131 -15.64 -9.59 -1.62
N THR A 132 -15.34 -8.39 -1.09
CA THR A 132 -15.08 -7.20 -1.92
C THR A 132 -13.88 -7.42 -2.86
N VAL A 133 -12.74 -7.84 -2.34
CA VAL A 133 -11.52 -8.09 -3.14
C VAL A 133 -11.72 -9.20 -4.17
N ARG A 134 -12.57 -10.19 -3.89
CA ARG A 134 -12.95 -11.22 -4.87
C ARG A 134 -13.70 -10.64 -6.08
N HIS A 135 -14.58 -9.66 -5.87
CA HIS A 135 -15.25 -8.95 -6.98
C HIS A 135 -14.23 -8.25 -7.89
N PHE A 136 -13.25 -7.55 -7.30
CA PHE A 136 -12.22 -6.80 -8.03
C PHE A 136 -10.97 -7.61 -8.37
N TRP A 137 -10.95 -8.92 -8.15
CA TRP A 137 -9.73 -9.74 -8.25
C TRP A 137 -9.08 -9.67 -9.64
N ARG A 138 -9.88 -9.63 -10.70
CA ARG A 138 -9.41 -9.50 -12.09
C ARG A 138 -8.85 -8.11 -12.39
N SER A 139 -9.39 -7.03 -11.82
CA SER A 139 -8.92 -5.66 -12.09
C SER A 139 -7.67 -5.33 -11.28
N ILE A 140 -7.60 -5.79 -10.03
CA ILE A 140 -6.39 -5.76 -9.20
C ILE A 140 -5.27 -6.56 -9.89
N GLY A 141 -5.58 -7.76 -10.41
CA GLY A 141 -4.62 -8.60 -11.13
C GLY A 141 -4.12 -8.06 -12.49
N ARG A 142 -4.74 -6.99 -13.04
CA ARG A 142 -4.20 -6.24 -14.19
C ARG A 142 -3.18 -5.18 -13.78
N MET A 143 -3.20 -4.75 -12.51
CA MET A 143 -2.33 -3.71 -11.97
C MET A 143 -1.19 -4.25 -11.12
N ALA A 144 -1.30 -5.49 -10.63
CA ALA A 144 -0.38 -6.11 -9.70
C ALA A 144 0.69 -6.97 -10.39
N ASP A 145 1.93 -6.89 -9.91
CA ASP A 145 2.93 -7.92 -10.16
C ASP A 145 2.61 -9.21 -9.37
N PRO A 146 3.24 -10.37 -9.70
CA PRO A 146 2.94 -11.65 -9.05
C PRO A 146 3.28 -11.73 -7.56
N TYR A 147 4.16 -10.88 -7.01
CA TYR A 147 4.40 -10.81 -5.56
C TYR A 147 3.31 -9.99 -4.88
N THR A 148 3.05 -8.76 -5.36
CA THR A 148 2.00 -7.89 -4.82
C THR A 148 0.62 -8.55 -4.86
N PHE A 149 0.29 -9.24 -5.96
CA PHE A 149 -0.99 -9.94 -6.10
C PHE A 149 -1.14 -11.08 -5.09
N ARG A 150 -0.05 -11.83 -4.82
CA ARG A 150 -0.03 -12.86 -3.77
C ARG A 150 -0.14 -12.24 -2.38
N LEU A 151 0.56 -11.13 -2.10
CA LEU A 151 0.50 -10.44 -0.80
C LEU A 151 -0.92 -9.94 -0.48
N ILE A 152 -1.57 -9.23 -1.41
CA ILE A 152 -2.98 -8.82 -1.29
C ILE A 152 -3.85 -10.05 -1.00
N GLY A 153 -3.71 -11.11 -1.81
CA GLY A 153 -4.46 -12.34 -1.64
C GLY A 153 -4.23 -13.04 -0.30
N SER A 154 -3.01 -13.00 0.26
CA SER A 154 -2.69 -13.66 1.52
C SER A 154 -3.22 -12.89 2.73
N VAL A 155 -3.00 -11.57 2.82
CA VAL A 155 -3.54 -10.74 3.93
C VAL A 155 -5.07 -10.84 3.99
N VAL A 156 -5.72 -10.77 2.83
CA VAL A 156 -7.18 -10.84 2.69
C VAL A 156 -7.76 -12.24 2.96
N ARG A 157 -6.93 -13.28 3.04
CA ARG A 157 -7.32 -14.66 3.40
C ARG A 157 -6.76 -15.13 4.75
N GLY A 158 -6.08 -14.28 5.52
CA GLY A 158 -5.44 -14.64 6.79
C GLY A 158 -4.15 -15.47 6.63
N GLY A 159 -3.63 -15.62 5.40
CA GLY A 159 -2.35 -16.29 5.11
C GLY A 159 -1.13 -15.37 5.26
N SER A 160 -1.32 -14.12 5.67
CA SER A 160 -0.28 -13.17 6.07
C SER A 160 -0.94 -12.14 7.01
N PRO A 161 -0.20 -11.58 7.99
CA PRO A 161 -0.78 -10.68 8.98
C PRO A 161 -1.25 -9.36 8.36
N SER A 162 -2.42 -8.91 8.78
CA SER A 162 -2.79 -7.50 8.82
C SER A 162 -2.15 -6.84 10.04
N LEU A 163 -1.99 -5.52 10.01
CA LEU A 163 -1.59 -4.74 11.19
C LEU A 163 -2.75 -4.54 12.18
N LEU A 164 -3.97 -4.96 11.80
CA LEU A 164 -5.10 -5.16 12.70
C LEU A 164 -5.08 -6.54 13.39
N ASP A 165 -4.17 -7.45 13.02
CA ASP A 165 -3.93 -8.70 13.75
C ASP A 165 -2.98 -8.50 14.95
N LEU A 166 -2.35 -7.33 15.07
CA LEU A 166 -1.51 -6.94 16.20
C LEU A 166 -2.35 -6.40 17.37
N GLU A 167 -1.82 -6.46 18.58
CA GLU A 167 -2.46 -5.94 19.80
C GLU A 167 -2.57 -4.40 19.80
N ASP A 168 -1.56 -3.71 19.25
CA ASP A 168 -1.53 -2.25 19.07
C ASP A 168 -0.74 -1.86 17.81
N ARG A 169 -0.74 -0.56 17.47
CA ARG A 169 0.12 0.04 16.44
C ARG A 169 1.60 -0.22 16.76
N PRO A 170 2.38 -0.76 15.81
CA PRO A 170 3.75 -1.20 16.09
C PRO A 170 4.71 -0.01 16.33
N PRO A 171 5.72 -0.14 17.22
CA PRO A 171 6.63 0.95 17.58
C PRO A 171 7.37 1.59 16.39
N GLU A 172 7.72 0.79 15.38
CA GLU A 172 8.45 1.22 14.18
C GLU A 172 7.74 2.33 13.40
N TYR A 173 6.42 2.47 13.57
CA TYR A 173 5.64 3.57 13.00
C TYR A 173 6.18 4.95 13.40
N GLU A 174 6.55 5.12 14.68
CA GLU A 174 7.11 6.37 15.20
C GLU A 174 8.61 6.53 14.86
N HIS A 175 9.25 5.47 14.35
CA HIS A 175 10.69 5.40 14.07
C HIS A 175 11.02 5.78 12.61
N VAL A 176 10.36 6.83 12.10
CA VAL A 176 10.49 7.30 10.72
C VAL A 176 11.97 7.58 10.36
N GLY A 177 12.51 6.84 9.39
CA GLY A 177 13.87 7.02 8.89
C GLY A 177 14.95 6.07 9.45
N ARG A 178 14.61 5.13 10.34
CA ARG A 178 15.49 3.97 10.63
C ARG A 178 15.09 2.77 9.76
N LEU A 179 16.01 1.82 9.59
CA LEU A 179 15.80 0.59 8.80
C LEU A 179 14.52 -0.14 9.26
N CYS A 180 13.47 -0.03 8.45
CA CYS A 180 12.16 -0.60 8.73
C CYS A 180 12.19 -2.10 8.51
N ALA A 181 12.45 -2.88 9.57
CA ALA A 181 12.63 -4.34 9.55
C ALA A 181 11.35 -5.16 9.26
N TRP A 182 10.39 -4.58 8.54
CA TRP A 182 9.13 -5.20 8.11
C TRP A 182 9.35 -6.34 7.09
N ASP A 183 10.50 -6.37 6.43
CA ASP A 183 10.91 -7.45 5.51
C ASP A 183 10.98 -8.84 6.19
N GLY A 184 11.02 -8.90 7.54
CA GLY A 184 10.96 -10.15 8.30
C GLY A 184 9.55 -10.68 8.62
N LEU A 185 8.50 -9.88 8.39
CA LEU A 185 7.09 -10.25 8.63
C LEU A 185 6.38 -10.76 7.37
N PHE A 186 7.06 -10.68 6.22
CA PHE A 186 6.69 -11.31 4.97
C PHE A 186 7.76 -12.35 4.62
N PRO A 187 7.45 -13.41 3.85
CA PRO A 187 8.48 -14.33 3.37
C PRO A 187 9.52 -13.52 2.56
N PRO A 188 10.83 -13.67 2.84
CA PRO A 188 11.87 -12.81 2.28
C PRO A 188 11.79 -12.81 0.75
N ALA A 189 11.86 -11.61 0.17
CA ALA A 189 11.46 -11.36 -1.22
C ALA A 189 12.15 -12.31 -2.22
N GLN A 190 11.40 -13.31 -2.69
CA GLN A 190 11.87 -14.36 -3.62
C GLN A 190 12.05 -13.86 -5.07
N LEU A 191 11.94 -12.55 -5.30
CA LEU A 191 12.29 -11.90 -6.56
C LEU A 191 13.63 -11.19 -6.36
N GLY A 192 14.59 -11.46 -7.25
CA GLY A 192 15.81 -10.68 -7.30
C GLY A 192 15.47 -9.21 -7.61
N ARG A 193 15.97 -8.29 -6.77
CA ARG A 193 15.86 -6.83 -6.96
C ARG A 193 16.21 -6.45 -8.40
N SER A 194 15.49 -5.50 -8.98
CA SER A 194 15.80 -4.98 -10.32
C SER A 194 17.19 -4.37 -10.38
N ARG A 195 17.77 -4.21 -11.59
CA ARG A 195 19.08 -3.55 -11.75
C ARG A 195 19.04 -2.12 -11.17
N TYR A 196 17.94 -1.39 -11.37
CA TYR A 196 17.71 -0.05 -10.82
C TYR A 196 17.73 -0.05 -9.28
N GLU A 197 16.94 -0.92 -8.63
CA GLU A 197 16.92 -1.02 -7.16
C GLU A 197 18.30 -1.40 -6.59
N ARG A 198 19.06 -2.27 -7.27
CA ARG A 198 20.40 -2.66 -6.84
C ARG A 198 21.36 -1.47 -6.88
N VAL A 199 21.37 -0.69 -7.97
CA VAL A 199 22.14 0.56 -8.07
C VAL A 199 21.79 1.51 -6.93
N VAL A 200 20.51 1.81 -6.74
CA VAL A 200 20.06 2.77 -5.71
C VAL A 200 20.38 2.28 -4.29
N ILE A 201 20.15 1.00 -3.99
CA ILE A 201 20.45 0.43 -2.66
C ILE A 201 21.96 0.45 -2.40
N ARG A 202 22.83 0.13 -3.37
CA ARG A 202 24.29 0.21 -3.20
C ARG A 202 24.76 1.64 -2.95
N ALA A 203 24.21 2.61 -3.68
CA ALA A 203 24.49 4.03 -3.49
C ALA A 203 24.08 4.54 -2.10
N VAL A 204 22.83 4.27 -1.69
CA VAL A 204 22.31 4.65 -0.35
C VAL A 204 23.05 3.92 0.78
N SER A 205 23.53 2.71 0.55
CA SER A 205 24.35 1.94 1.51
C SER A 205 25.81 2.38 1.59
N GLY A 206 26.22 3.43 0.87
CA GLY A 206 27.59 3.93 0.88
C GLY A 206 28.62 3.02 0.18
N GLN A 207 28.18 2.02 -0.59
CA GLN A 207 29.10 1.03 -1.17
C GLN A 207 29.94 1.64 -2.30
N PRO A 208 31.28 1.61 -2.21
CA PRO A 208 32.13 2.16 -3.27
C PRO A 208 31.95 1.41 -4.60
N LEU A 209 31.87 2.17 -5.69
CA LEU A 209 31.98 1.65 -7.05
C LEU A 209 33.47 1.63 -7.43
N ARG A 210 33.95 0.48 -7.94
CA ARG A 210 35.26 0.39 -8.59
C ARG A 210 35.06 0.45 -10.10
N MET A 211 35.69 1.42 -10.76
CA MET A 211 35.49 1.67 -12.19
C MET A 211 36.74 2.29 -12.79
N ASP A 212 37.21 1.78 -13.94
CA ASP A 212 38.33 2.32 -14.70
C ASP A 212 39.60 2.57 -13.86
N GLY A 213 39.88 1.67 -12.91
CA GLY A 213 41.02 1.73 -11.98
C GLY A 213 40.85 2.68 -10.78
N ARG A 214 39.71 3.35 -10.64
CA ARG A 214 39.41 4.34 -9.59
C ARG A 214 38.40 3.80 -8.58
N THR A 215 38.40 4.36 -7.36
CA THR A 215 37.34 4.15 -6.38
C THR A 215 36.43 5.38 -6.32
N LEU A 216 35.13 5.15 -6.46
CA LEU A 216 34.08 6.17 -6.42
C LEU A 216 33.16 5.90 -5.23
N ARG A 217 33.16 6.79 -4.23
CA ARG A 217 32.32 6.67 -3.03
C ARG A 217 31.01 7.44 -3.24
N PRO A 218 29.83 6.80 -3.21
CA PRO A 218 28.56 7.55 -3.31
C PRO A 218 28.40 8.45 -2.07
N VAL A 219 28.10 9.73 -2.30
CA VAL A 219 27.96 10.77 -1.25
C VAL A 219 26.63 11.53 -1.32
N GLY A 220 25.77 11.24 -2.30
CA GLY A 220 24.44 11.83 -2.41
C GLY A 220 23.74 11.51 -3.73
N MET A 221 22.58 12.13 -3.94
CA MET A 221 21.81 12.08 -5.19
C MET A 221 21.83 13.44 -5.88
N SER A 222 21.74 13.45 -7.20
CA SER A 222 21.53 14.66 -8.01
C SER A 222 20.18 14.54 -8.72
N GLY A 223 19.18 15.27 -8.23
CA GLY A 223 17.79 15.05 -8.62
C GLY A 223 17.31 13.63 -8.25
N TRP A 224 16.48 13.05 -9.12
CA TRP A 224 15.91 11.69 -8.93
C TRP A 224 16.61 10.60 -9.75
N SER A 225 17.46 10.97 -10.72
CA SER A 225 17.95 10.09 -11.78
C SER A 225 19.48 9.91 -11.82
N ALA A 226 20.23 10.52 -10.91
CA ALA A 226 21.69 10.44 -10.89
C ALA A 226 22.26 10.37 -9.45
N ILE A 227 23.41 9.72 -9.31
CA ILE A 227 24.15 9.57 -8.05
C ILE A 227 25.39 10.45 -8.10
N VAL A 228 25.67 11.14 -6.99
CA VAL A 228 26.88 11.93 -6.78
C VAL A 228 27.92 11.06 -6.09
N PHE A 229 29.05 10.86 -6.73
CA PHE A 229 30.22 10.19 -6.16
C PHE A 229 31.29 11.21 -5.78
N GLN A 230 32.07 10.88 -4.77
CA GLN A 230 33.34 11.51 -4.44
C GLN A 230 34.48 10.57 -4.85
N ARG A 231 35.51 11.16 -5.47
CA ARG A 231 36.75 10.49 -5.88
C ARG A 231 37.82 10.53 -4.78
N ASP A 232 38.86 9.73 -4.95
CA ASP A 232 40.05 9.72 -4.09
C ASP A 232 40.80 11.07 -4.08
N ASP A 233 40.67 11.89 -5.13
CA ASP A 233 41.16 13.28 -5.22
C ASP A 233 40.20 14.33 -4.59
N ALA A 234 39.19 13.85 -3.84
CA ALA A 234 38.08 14.60 -3.25
C ALA A 234 37.14 15.35 -4.22
N SER A 235 37.38 15.31 -5.54
CA SER A 235 36.47 15.87 -6.54
C SER A 235 35.15 15.08 -6.62
N ARG A 236 34.13 15.68 -7.26
CA ARG A 236 32.79 15.09 -7.40
C ARG A 236 32.49 14.74 -8.85
N GLU A 237 31.88 13.58 -9.02
CA GLU A 237 31.45 13.03 -10.31
C GLU A 237 29.96 12.67 -10.21
N VAL A 238 29.18 12.94 -11.24
CA VAL A 238 27.72 12.69 -11.25
C VAL A 238 27.42 11.76 -12.41
N ILE A 239 26.82 10.61 -12.11
CA ILE A 239 26.58 9.53 -13.09
C ILE A 239 25.09 9.18 -13.04
N ALA A 240 24.45 8.98 -14.19
CA ALA A 240 23.03 8.63 -14.23
C ALA A 240 22.80 7.19 -13.74
N ILE A 241 21.64 6.93 -13.15
CA ILE A 241 21.27 5.59 -12.67
C ILE A 241 21.20 4.60 -13.85
N ASP A 242 20.82 5.06 -15.03
CA ASP A 242 20.76 4.24 -16.24
C ASP A 242 22.17 3.80 -16.73
N ASP A 243 23.18 4.70 -16.71
CA ASP A 243 24.58 4.34 -16.98
C ASP A 243 25.11 3.30 -15.97
N LEU A 244 24.70 3.46 -14.70
CA LEU A 244 25.08 2.58 -13.60
C LEU A 244 24.33 1.22 -13.64
N ILE A 245 23.18 1.15 -14.30
CA ILE A 245 22.46 -0.10 -14.56
C ILE A 245 23.25 -0.98 -15.52
N GLU A 246 23.89 -0.42 -16.54
CA GLU A 246 24.77 -1.16 -17.44
C GLU A 246 25.97 -1.73 -16.66
N ARG A 247 26.68 -0.86 -15.92
CA ARG A 247 27.88 -1.20 -15.14
C ARG A 247 27.62 -1.89 -13.79
N LEU A 248 26.37 -2.27 -13.50
CA LEU A 248 25.99 -2.83 -12.19
C LEU A 248 26.88 -4.01 -11.79
N GLU A 249 27.13 -4.97 -12.69
CA GLU A 249 27.88 -6.18 -12.37
C GLU A 249 29.30 -5.93 -11.87
N ASP A 250 29.95 -4.85 -12.32
CA ASP A 250 31.28 -4.47 -11.84
C ASP A 250 31.22 -3.87 -10.42
N TRP A 251 30.15 -3.12 -10.11
CA TRP A 251 29.83 -2.67 -8.75
C TRP A 251 29.48 -3.84 -7.82
N GLU A 252 28.98 -4.95 -8.36
CA GLU A 252 28.63 -6.13 -7.55
C GLU A 252 29.83 -7.04 -7.22
N ARG A 253 30.94 -6.87 -7.94
CA ARG A 253 32.21 -7.61 -7.76
C ARG A 253 33.24 -6.84 -6.92
N ALA A 254 32.89 -5.62 -6.47
CA ALA A 254 33.79 -4.66 -5.80
C ALA A 254 33.92 -4.87 -4.28
#